data_AF-A0A814NA63-F1
#
_entry.id   AF-A0A814NA63-F1
#
_cell.length_a   1.000
_cell.length_b   1.000
_cell.length_c   1.000
_cell.angle_alpha   90.00
_cell.angle_beta   90.00
_cell.angle_gamma   90.00
#
_symmetry.space_group_name_H-M   'P 1'
#
loop_
_entity.id
_entity.type
_entity.pdbx_description
1 polymer ?
#
loop_
_entity_poly.entity_id
_entity_poly.type
_entity_poly.pdbx_seq_one_letter_code
_entity_poly.pdbx_strand_id
1 'polypeptide(L)' 'MAEKVCLETIEINTILESKLVNALNKEKEWKDIKVKLATISIKGMVILNVGGEKYTTSVDTLTRVKDTFFTALLSNQWEL' A
#
# COMPACT_ATOMS: atom_id res chain seq x y z
N MET A 1 37.41 2.76 -39.34
CA MET A 1 36.82 1.58 -38.67
C MET A 1 36.79 1.75 -37.15
N ALA A 2 37.88 2.21 -36.50
CA ALA A 2 37.94 2.41 -35.04
C ALA A 2 36.99 3.50 -34.47
N GLU A 3 36.76 4.59 -35.22
CA GLU A 3 35.97 5.75 -34.74
C GLU A 3 34.46 5.45 -34.64
N LYS A 4 33.93 4.67 -35.58
CA LYS A 4 32.53 4.20 -35.57
C LYS A 4 32.24 3.28 -34.37
N VAL A 5 33.20 2.42 -34.03
CA VAL A 5 33.10 1.52 -32.88
C VAL A 5 33.13 2.30 -31.55
N CYS A 6 33.91 3.37 -31.46
CA CYS A 6 33.91 4.24 -30.28
C CYS A 6 32.57 4.96 -30.06
N LEU A 7 31.96 5.50 -31.12
CA LEU A 7 30.65 6.16 -31.04
C LEU A 7 29.55 5.20 -30.57
N GLU A 8 29.50 4.00 -31.16
CA GLU A 8 28.55 2.96 -30.75
C GLU A 8 28.74 2.54 -29.29
N THR A 9 29.99 2.50 -28.80
CA THR A 9 30.30 2.17 -27.41
C THR A 9 29.80 3.24 -26.44
N ILE A 10 29.94 4.52 -26.78
CA ILE A 10 29.48 5.65 -25.94
C ILE A 10 27.95 5.67 -25.88
N GLU A 11 27.28 5.43 -27.00
CA GLU A 11 25.82 5.39 -27.07
C GLU A 11 25.25 4.25 -26.23
N ILE A 12 25.82 3.05 -26.36
CA ILE A 12 25.43 1.88 -25.55
C ILE A 12 25.62 2.16 -24.05
N ASN A 13 26.75 2.75 -23.66
CA ASN A 13 27.00 3.08 -22.26
C ASN A 13 25.98 4.08 -21.73
N THR A 14 25.66 5.12 -22.50
CA THR A 14 24.67 6.13 -22.11
C THR A 14 23.28 5.51 -21.91
N ILE A 15 22.89 4.60 -22.81
CA ILE A 15 21.62 3.87 -22.71
C ILE A 15 21.62 2.97 -21.47
N LEU A 16 22.73 2.28 -21.19
CA LEU A 16 22.86 1.40 -20.02
C LEU A 16 22.70 2.18 -18.72
N GLU A 17 23.41 3.30 -18.58
CA GLU A 17 23.33 4.18 -17.41
C GLU A 17 21.91 4.70 -17.20
N SER A 18 21.24 5.14 -18.27
CA SER A 18 19.84 5.61 -18.18
C SER A 18 18.88 4.51 -17.68
N LYS A 19 19.07 3.27 -18.14
CA LYS A 19 18.26 2.12 -17.71
C LYS A 19 18.53 1.74 -16.26
N LEU A 20 19.80 1.80 -15.82
CA LEU A 20 20.18 1.54 -14.43
C LEU A 20 19.55 2.54 -13.48
N VAL A 21 19.63 3.83 -13.78
CA VAL A 21 19.02 4.89 -12.96
C VAL A 21 17.50 4.70 -12.87
N ASN A 22 16.84 4.37 -13.98
CA ASN A 22 15.40 4.12 -13.99
C ASN A 22 15.01 2.89 -13.17
N ALA A 23 15.77 1.80 -13.24
CA ALA A 23 15.52 0.60 -12.44
C ALA A 23 15.69 0.88 -10.94
N LEU A 24 16.76 1.60 -10.57
CA LEU A 24 17.03 2.00 -9.19
C LEU A 24 15.92 2.89 -8.62
N ASN A 25 15.42 3.84 -9.41
CA ASN A 25 14.30 4.70 -9.00
C ASN A 25 13.01 3.90 -8.76
N LYS A 26 12.66 2.97 -9.67
CA LYS A 26 11.48 2.11 -9.48
C LYS A 26 11.60 1.24 -8.22
N GLU A 27 12.80 0.73 -7.92
CA GLU A 27 13.02 -0.05 -6.71
C GLU A 27 12.83 0.80 -5.44
N LYS A 28 13.31 2.04 -5.45
CA LYS A 28 13.09 3.00 -4.34
C LYS A 28 11.61 3.30 -4.16
N GLU A 29 10.89 3.62 -5.24
CA GLU A 29 9.44 3.87 -5.19
C GLU A 29 8.67 2.67 -4.64
N TRP A 30 9.04 1.46 -5.07
CA TRP A 30 8.40 0.23 -4.58
C TRP A 30 8.66 -0.02 -3.08
N LYS A 31 9.90 0.24 -2.62
CA LYS A 31 10.24 0.16 -1.19
C LYS A 31 9.41 1.15 -0.37
N ASP A 32 9.27 2.39 -0.83
CA ASP A 32 8.48 3.42 -0.15
C ASP A 32 6.99 3.05 -0.08
N ILE A 33 6.42 2.54 -1.18
CA ILE A 33 5.01 2.09 -1.21
C ILE A 33 4.81 0.93 -0.23
N LYS A 34 5.74 -0.03 -0.18
CA LYS A 34 5.65 -1.18 0.73
C LYS A 34 5.70 -0.74 2.20
N VAL A 35 6.58 0.21 2.54
CA VAL A 35 6.64 0.79 3.89
C VAL A 35 5.34 1.51 4.23
N LYS A 36 4.82 2.35 3.32
CA LYS A 36 3.54 3.04 3.49
C LYS A 36 2.39 2.07 3.72
N LEU A 37 2.29 1.00 2.93
CA LEU A 37 1.28 -0.05 3.09
C LEU A 37 1.42 -0.80 4.41
N ALA A 38 2.63 -1.12 4.85
CA ALA A 38 2.87 -1.77 6.13
C ALA A 38 2.51 -0.85 7.32
N THR A 39 2.70 0.46 7.18
CA THR A 39 2.30 1.46 8.20
C THR A 39 0.81 1.74 8.20
N ILE A 40 0.10 1.49 7.09
CA ILE A 40 -1.36 1.39 7.08
C ILE A 40 -1.69 0.04 7.72
N SER A 41 -1.52 -0.03 9.03
CA SER A 41 -2.14 -1.08 9.82
C SER A 41 -3.61 -1.08 9.44
N ILE A 42 -4.16 -2.26 9.13
CA ILE A 42 -5.59 -2.51 8.98
C ILE A 42 -6.26 -2.41 10.38
N LYS A 43 -5.83 -1.42 11.17
CA LYS A 43 -6.26 -1.20 12.55
C LYS A 43 -7.69 -0.73 12.46
N GLY A 44 -8.58 -1.52 13.04
CA GLY A 44 -10.00 -1.23 13.02
C GLY A 44 -10.72 -1.68 11.76
N MET A 45 -10.28 -2.71 11.03
CA MET A 45 -11.24 -3.49 10.21
C MET A 45 -11.88 -4.58 11.06
N VAL A 46 -13.16 -4.84 10.82
CA VAL A 46 -13.98 -5.84 11.50
C VAL A 46 -14.75 -6.67 10.48
N ILE A 47 -14.99 -7.93 10.82
CA ILE A 47 -15.82 -8.84 10.02
C ILE A 47 -17.13 -9.05 10.77
N LEU A 48 -18.25 -8.73 10.13
CA LEU A 48 -19.60 -8.95 10.64
C LEU A 48 -20.22 -10.17 9.98
N ASN A 49 -20.71 -11.11 10.78
CA ASN A 49 -21.55 -12.21 10.29
C ASN A 49 -23.02 -11.83 10.47
N VAL A 50 -23.75 -11.70 9.37
CA VAL A 50 -25.17 -11.31 9.36
C VAL A 50 -25.97 -12.39 8.65
N GLY A 51 -26.69 -13.21 9.42
CA GLY A 51 -27.51 -14.28 8.87
C GLY A 51 -26.73 -15.40 8.16
N GLY A 52 -25.43 -15.54 8.44
CA GLY A 52 -24.54 -16.51 7.78
C GLY A 52 -23.59 -15.88 6.75
N GLU A 53 -23.86 -14.66 6.30
CA GLU A 53 -23.02 -13.94 5.33
C GLU A 53 -21.99 -13.04 6.00
N LYS A 54 -20.78 -12.99 5.45
CA LYS A 54 -19.65 -12.24 6.02
C LYS A 54 -19.41 -10.93 5.28
N TYR A 55 -19.46 -9.83 6.03
CA TYR A 55 -19.17 -8.49 5.54
C TYR A 55 -17.94 -7.93 6.23
N THR A 56 -17.04 -7.30 5.48
CA THR A 56 -15.85 -6.64 6.04
C THR A 56 -16.02 -5.13 5.95
N THR A 57 -15.79 -4.43 7.05
CA THR A 57 -15.89 -2.96 7.14
C THR A 57 -14.92 -2.41 8.18
N SER A 58 -14.85 -1.08 8.34
CA SER A 58 -14.05 -0.43 9.38
C SER A 58 -14.87 -0.09 10.64
N VAL A 59 -14.19 -0.03 11.79
CA VAL A 59 -14.71 0.49 13.06
C VAL A 59 -15.21 1.91 12.87
N ASP A 60 -14.51 2.73 12.08
CA ASP A 60 -14.95 4.09 11.74
C ASP A 60 -16.30 4.09 11.02
N THR A 61 -16.53 3.12 10.12
CA THR A 61 -17.81 2.99 9.42
C THR A 61 -18.94 2.66 10.41
N LEU A 62 -18.68 1.75 11.36
CA LEU A 62 -19.67 1.34 12.36
C LEU A 62 -19.89 2.38 13.46
N THR A 63 -18.91 3.24 13.73
CA THR A 63 -18.97 4.29 14.75
C THR A 63 -19.25 5.68 14.18
N ARG A 64 -19.42 5.80 12.85
CA ARG A 64 -19.72 7.07 12.16
C ARG A 64 -20.94 7.79 12.73
N VAL A 65 -21.97 7.04 13.12
CA VAL A 65 -23.17 7.56 13.77
C VAL A 65 -23.08 7.24 15.26
N LYS A 66 -23.16 8.29 16.08
CA LYS A 66 -23.11 8.20 17.55
C LYS A 66 -24.39 7.61 18.12
N ASP A 67 -24.31 7.14 19.36
CA ASP A 67 -25.44 6.65 20.15
C ASP A 67 -26.22 5.49 19.48
N THR A 68 -25.51 4.70 18.69
CA THR A 68 -26.00 3.47 18.07
C THR A 68 -25.54 2.23 18.83
N PHE A 69 -26.17 1.09 18.53
CA PHE A 69 -25.74 -0.22 19.00
C PHE A 69 -24.24 -0.47 18.75
N PHE A 70 -23.75 -0.17 17.55
CA PHE A 70 -22.34 -0.39 17.22
C PHE A 70 -21.38 0.50 18.01
N THR A 71 -21.77 1.75 18.31
CA THR A 71 -20.95 2.61 19.17
C THR A 71 -20.92 2.14 20.62
N ALA A 72 -22.02 1.60 21.16
CA ALA A 72 -22.04 1.03 22.50
C ALA A 72 -21.24 -0.28 22.57
N LEU A 73 -21.42 -1.17 21.58
CA LEU A 73 -20.72 -2.45 21.47
C LEU A 73 -19.19 -2.28 21.43
N LEU A 74 -18.71 -1.26 20.72
CA LEU A 74 -17.28 -1.03 20.50
C LEU A 74 -16.63 -0.08 21.51
N SER A 75 -17.38 0.45 22.48
CA SER A 75 -16.87 1.41 23.49
C SER A 75 -16.53 0.79 24.84
N ASN A 76 -16.38 -0.55 24.92
CA ASN A 76 -16.20 -1.31 26.16
C ASN A 76 -17.33 -1.11 27.20
N GLN A 77 -18.46 -0.55 26.79
CA GLN A 77 -19.65 -0.34 27.65
C GLN A 77 -20.60 -1.55 27.65
N TRP A 78 -20.27 -2.59 26.87
CA TRP A 78 -21.04 -3.81 26.78
C TRP A 78 -20.30 -4.93 27.54
N GLU A 79 -20.68 -5.16 28.79
CA GLU A 79 -20.32 -6.37 29.53
C GLU A 79 -21.43 -7.42 29.28
N LEU A 80 -21.04 -8.62 28.84
CA LEU A 80 -21.93 -9.76 28.60
C LEU A 80 -22.35 -10.44 29.91
#